data_AF-A0A5C5ZH95-F1
#
_entry.id   AF-A0A5C5ZH95-F1
#
_cell.length_a   1.000
_cell.length_b   1.000
_cell.length_c   1.000
_cell.angle_alpha   90.00
_cell.angle_beta   90.00
_cell.angle_gamma   90.00
#
_symmetry.space_group_name_H-M   'P 1'
#
loop_
_entity.id
_entity.type
_entity.pdbx_description
1 polymer ?
#
loop_
_entity_poly.entity_id
_entity_poly.type
_entity_poly.pdbx_seq_one_letter_code
_entity_poly.pdbx_strand_id
1 'polypeptide(L)'
;MSPLFVTAESRERPAPGDPAANRVVADRLLRLAGRVEDFLDGATETLCFEEYDALRETETKLRAFANLLVTRDTDHFLRDELSVASEVLEHLRDRLG
;
A
#
# COMPACT_ATOMS: atom_id res chain seq x y z
N MET A 1 26.81 -15.76 41.42
CA MET A 1 26.57 -14.74 40.39
C MET A 1 26.52 -15.45 39.05
N SER A 2 25.32 -15.64 38.49
CA SER A 2 25.15 -16.28 37.18
C SER A 2 24.91 -15.20 36.14
N PRO A 3 25.63 -15.19 35.00
CA PRO A 3 25.32 -14.26 33.93
C PRO A 3 24.12 -14.78 33.14
N LEU A 4 23.06 -13.97 33.07
CA LEU A 4 21.94 -14.16 32.15
C LEU A 4 22.43 -13.88 30.73
N PHE A 5 22.62 -14.94 29.95
CA PHE A 5 22.67 -14.86 28.49
C PHE A 5 21.28 -14.45 28.00
N VAL A 6 21.10 -13.16 27.68
CA VAL A 6 20.00 -12.74 26.82
C VAL A 6 20.53 -12.84 25.40
N THR A 7 20.29 -13.97 24.76
CA THR A 7 20.40 -14.12 23.31
C THR A 7 19.39 -13.17 22.69
N ALA A 8 19.87 -12.06 22.12
CA ALA A 8 19.07 -11.25 21.22
C ALA A 8 18.62 -12.18 20.09
N GLU A 9 17.33 -12.52 20.08
CA GLU A 9 16.71 -13.24 18.99
C GLU A 9 17.04 -12.49 17.70
N SER A 10 17.87 -13.13 16.87
CA SER A 10 17.97 -12.84 15.45
C SER A 10 16.56 -12.92 14.90
N ARG A 11 15.87 -11.77 14.83
CA ARG A 11 14.67 -11.63 14.02
C ARG A 11 15.14 -11.82 12.59
N GLU A 12 15.16 -13.06 12.13
CA GLU A 12 15.36 -13.38 10.72
C GLU A 12 14.44 -12.48 9.94
N ARG A 13 15.03 -11.56 9.18
CA ARG A 13 14.26 -10.84 8.18
C ARG A 13 13.77 -11.92 7.23
N PRO A 14 12.45 -12.06 7.03
CA PRO A 14 11.94 -13.05 6.11
C PRO A 14 12.57 -12.85 4.74
N ALA A 15 12.88 -13.95 4.07
CA ALA A 15 13.44 -13.91 2.73
C ALA A 15 12.51 -13.11 1.80
N PRO A 16 13.05 -12.29 0.88
CA PRO A 16 12.23 -11.58 -0.09
C PRO A 16 11.38 -12.60 -0.87
N GLY A 17 10.06 -12.41 -0.85
CA GLY A 17 9.11 -13.30 -1.52
C GLY A 17 8.53 -14.44 -0.67
N ASP A 18 8.83 -14.51 0.64
CA ASP A 18 8.10 -15.42 1.53
C ASP A 18 6.60 -15.04 1.59
N PRO A 19 5.68 -15.91 1.14
CA PRO A 19 4.25 -15.61 1.12
C PRO A 19 3.68 -15.31 2.52
N ALA A 20 4.22 -15.92 3.57
CA ALA A 20 3.74 -15.68 4.94
C ALA A 20 4.15 -14.28 5.42
N ALA A 21 5.40 -13.90 5.19
CA ALA A 21 5.90 -12.56 5.47
C ALA A 21 5.20 -11.48 4.65
N ASN A 22 4.97 -11.72 3.36
CA ASN A 22 4.27 -10.80 2.47
C ASN A 22 2.85 -10.50 2.99
N ARG A 23 2.13 -11.51 3.49
CA ARG A 23 0.81 -11.32 4.10
C ARG A 23 0.87 -10.45 5.35
N VAL A 24 1.84 -10.67 6.24
CA VAL A 24 2.00 -9.83 7.44
C VAL A 24 2.27 -8.37 7.08
N VAL A 25 3.07 -8.12 6.04
CA VAL A 25 3.33 -6.77 5.54
C VAL A 25 2.08 -6.18 4.89
N ALA A 26 1.39 -6.93 4.03
CA ALA A 26 0.16 -6.51 3.39
C ALA A 26 -0.92 -6.13 4.41
N ASP A 27 -1.11 -6.93 5.47
CA ASP A 27 -2.05 -6.61 6.55
C ASP A 27 -1.69 -5.30 7.28
N ARG A 28 -0.39 -5.00 7.44
CA ARG A 28 0.06 -3.73 8.03
C ARG A 28 -0.24 -2.56 7.11
N LEU A 29 0.01 -2.72 5.81
CA LEU A 29 -0.28 -1.70 4.80
C LEU A 29 -1.79 -1.42 4.73
N LEU A 30 -2.64 -2.45 4.70
CA LEU A 30 -4.10 -2.30 4.68
C LEU A 30 -4.64 -1.63 5.94
N ARG A 31 -4.13 -1.99 7.13
CA ARG A 31 -4.52 -1.32 8.37
C ARG A 31 -4.14 0.16 8.37
N LEU A 32 -2.98 0.51 7.83
CA LEU A 32 -2.59 1.91 7.71
C LEU A 32 -3.45 2.64 6.69
N ALA A 33 -3.74 2.02 5.54
CA ALA A 33 -4.63 2.58 4.52
C ALA A 33 -6.01 2.90 5.10
N GLY A 34 -6.61 1.96 5.84
CA GLY A 34 -7.89 2.19 6.52
C GLY A 34 -7.85 3.34 7.51
N ARG A 35 -6.77 3.50 8.29
CA ARG A 35 -6.61 4.66 9.19
C ARG A 35 -6.50 5.99 8.45
N VAL A 36 -5.89 6.00 7.26
CA VAL A 36 -5.81 7.21 6.43
C VAL A 36 -7.17 7.53 5.82
N GLU A 37 -7.91 6.52 5.34
CA GLU A 37 -9.30 6.65 4.88
C GLU A 37 -10.20 7.22 5.99
N ASP A 38 -10.21 6.63 7.18
CA ASP A 38 -10.98 7.11 8.33
C ASP A 38 -10.65 8.57 8.69
N PHE A 39 -9.37 8.95 8.59
CA PHE A 39 -8.93 10.33 8.83
C PHE A 39 -9.42 11.28 7.74
N LEU A 40 -9.30 10.90 6.47
CA LEU A 40 -9.75 11.69 5.33
C LEU A 40 -11.26 11.95 5.40
N ASP A 41 -12.06 10.93 5.74
CA ASP A 41 -13.50 11.05 5.91
C ASP A 41 -13.88 12.05 7.01
N GLY A 42 -13.10 12.12 8.09
CA GLY A 42 -13.31 13.06 9.19
C GLY A 42 -12.73 14.46 8.96
N ALA A 43 -11.86 14.64 7.97
CA ALA A 43 -11.05 15.85 7.78
C ALA A 43 -11.33 16.58 6.44
N THR A 44 -12.35 16.17 5.68
CA THR A 44 -12.69 16.71 4.35
C THR A 44 -12.84 18.24 4.31
N GLU A 45 -13.35 18.84 5.39
CA GLU A 45 -13.56 20.30 5.48
C GLU A 45 -12.37 21.05 6.09
N THR A 46 -11.40 20.33 6.66
CA THR A 46 -10.28 20.91 7.41
C THR A 46 -9.00 20.96 6.59
N LEU A 47 -8.78 19.96 5.74
CA LEU A 47 -7.59 19.88 4.91
C LEU A 47 -7.69 20.80 3.71
N CYS A 48 -6.56 21.39 3.32
CA CYS A 48 -6.48 22.00 2.01
C CYS A 48 -6.44 20.91 0.92
N PHE A 49 -6.69 21.31 -0.33
CA PHE A 49 -6.72 20.36 -1.46
C PHE A 49 -5.42 19.56 -1.58
N GLU A 50 -4.26 20.20 -1.44
CA GLU A 50 -2.94 19.57 -1.57
C GLU A 50 -2.70 18.52 -0.47
N GLU A 51 -3.09 18.82 0.77
CA GLU A 51 -2.98 17.89 1.89
C GLU A 51 -3.91 16.68 1.73
N TYR A 52 -5.14 16.94 1.29
CA TYR A 52 -6.12 15.90 1.02
C TYR A 52 -5.64 14.97 -0.10
N ASP A 53 -5.17 15.54 -1.22
CA ASP A 53 -4.67 14.77 -2.37
C ASP A 53 -3.43 13.93 -2.00
N ALA A 54 -2.48 14.50 -1.25
CA ALA A 54 -1.29 13.77 -0.80
C ALA A 54 -1.63 12.57 0.11
N LEU A 55 -2.59 12.74 1.03
CA LEU A 55 -3.06 11.65 1.89
C LEU A 55 -3.86 10.61 1.10
N ARG A 56 -4.68 11.05 0.13
CA ARG A 56 -5.44 10.16 -0.74
C ARG A 56 -4.50 9.31 -1.61
N GLU A 57 -3.46 9.92 -2.18
CA GLU A 57 -2.42 9.23 -2.94
C GLU A 57 -1.67 8.23 -2.05
N THR A 58 -1.35 8.61 -0.81
CA THR A 58 -0.70 7.73 0.17
C THR A 58 -1.57 6.50 0.46
N GLU A 59 -2.86 6.69 0.71
CA GLU A 59 -3.81 5.61 0.96
C GLU A 59 -3.93 4.66 -0.25
N THR A 60 -4.00 5.22 -1.45
CA THR A 60 -4.05 4.45 -2.71
C THR A 60 -2.79 3.59 -2.88
N LYS A 61 -1.60 4.17 -2.67
CA LYS A 61 -0.31 3.44 -2.74
C LYS A 61 -0.22 2.30 -1.73
N LEU A 62 -0.67 2.52 -0.49
CA LEU A 62 -0.65 1.49 0.55
C LEU A 62 -1.50 0.28 0.14
N ARG A 63 -2.69 0.50 -0.41
CA ARG A 63 -3.56 -0.59 -0.92
C ARG A 63 -2.95 -1.31 -2.12
N ALA A 64 -2.41 -0.55 -3.08
CA ALA A 64 -1.78 -1.14 -4.26
C ALA A 64 -0.59 -2.04 -3.87
N PHE A 65 0.27 -1.60 -2.96
CA PHE A 65 1.38 -2.42 -2.48
C PHE A 65 0.92 -3.64 -1.68
N ALA A 66 -0.13 -3.52 -0.86
CA ALA A 66 -0.69 -4.67 -0.17
C ALA A 66 -1.20 -5.73 -1.15
N ASN A 67 -1.94 -5.32 -2.18
CA ASN A 67 -2.45 -6.19 -3.22
C ASN A 67 -1.31 -6.87 -3.99
N LEU A 68 -0.28 -6.10 -4.38
CA LEU A 68 0.89 -6.61 -5.08
C LEU A 68 1.62 -7.70 -4.27
N LEU A 69 1.76 -7.53 -2.96
CA LEU A 69 2.46 -8.48 -2.09
C LEU A 69 1.73 -9.82 -1.93
N VAL A 70 0.40 -9.83 -2.01
CA VAL A 70 -0.42 -11.03 -1.82
C VAL A 70 -0.90 -11.66 -3.12
N THR A 71 -0.74 -10.96 -4.24
CA THR A 71 -1.06 -11.44 -5.57
C THR A 71 -0.19 -12.65 -5.92
N ARG A 72 -0.82 -13.67 -6.50
CA ARG A 72 -0.14 -14.89 -6.95
C ARG A 72 0.51 -14.74 -8.32
N ASP A 73 -0.01 -13.84 -9.14
CA ASP A 73 0.46 -13.53 -10.50
C ASP A 73 0.65 -12.02 -10.66
N THR A 74 1.85 -11.56 -10.28
CA THR A 74 2.22 -10.14 -10.28
C THR A 74 2.17 -9.53 -11.68
N ASP A 75 2.55 -10.29 -12.70
CA ASP A 75 2.59 -9.81 -14.07
C ASP A 75 1.18 -9.61 -14.64
N HIS A 76 0.23 -10.46 -14.27
CA HIS A 76 -1.18 -10.22 -14.59
C HIS A 76 -1.70 -8.96 -13.90
N PHE A 77 -1.48 -8.83 -12.58
CA PHE A 77 -1.93 -7.67 -11.83
C PHE A 77 -1.38 -6.35 -12.41
N LEU A 78 -0.08 -6.28 -12.69
CA LEU A 78 0.53 -5.08 -13.25
C LEU A 78 0.01 -4.75 -14.65
N ARG A 79 -0.28 -5.76 -15.49
CA ARG A 79 -0.88 -5.53 -16.80
C ARG A 79 -2.28 -4.94 -16.70
N ASP A 80 -3.10 -5.43 -15.76
CA ASP A 80 -4.44 -4.89 -15.54
C ASP A 80 -4.37 -3.42 -15.07
N GLU A 81 -3.52 -3.12 -14.08
CA GLU A 81 -3.33 -1.76 -13.57
C GLU A 81 -2.84 -0.79 -14.67
N LEU A 82 -1.91 -1.25 -15.53
CA LEU A 82 -1.45 -0.47 -16.68
C LEU A 82 -2.56 -0.26 -17.71
N SER A 83 -3.38 -1.28 -18.00
CA SER A 83 -4.52 -1.16 -18.92
C SER A 83 -5.50 -0.10 -18.43
N VAL A 84 -5.89 -0.16 -17.15
CA VAL A 84 -6.80 0.81 -16.54
C VAL A 84 -6.22 2.22 -16.58
N ALA A 85 -4.94 2.39 -16.25
CA ALA A 85 -4.27 3.69 -16.31
C ALA A 85 -4.24 4.26 -17.74
N SER A 86 -3.98 3.41 -18.74
CA SER A 86 -4.03 3.79 -20.17
C SER A 86 -5.43 4.21 -20.59
N GLU A 87 -6.46 3.43 -20.26
CA GLU A 87 -7.87 3.75 -20.57
C GLU A 87 -8.30 5.08 -19.96
N VAL A 88 -7.94 5.34 -18.69
CA VAL A 88 -8.23 6.61 -18.02
C VAL A 88 -7.50 7.76 -18.70
N LEU A 89 -6.23 7.59 -19.06
CA LEU A 89 -5.45 8.62 -19.75
C LEU A 89 -6.05 8.96 -21.12
N GLU A 90 -6.43 7.95 -21.90
CA GLU A 90 -7.08 8.13 -23.21
C GLU A 90 -8.41 8.88 -23.05
N HIS A 91 -9.25 8.47 -22.11
CA HIS A 91 -10.51 9.15 -21.81
C HIS A 91 -10.30 10.63 -21.43
N LEU A 92 -9.29 10.92 -20.60
CA LEU A 92 -8.99 12.29 -20.19
C LEU A 92 -8.45 13.13 -21.35
N ARG A 93 -7.63 12.56 -22.23
CA ARG A 93 -7.15 13.24 -23.44
C ARG A 93 -8.31 13.60 -24.36
N ASP A 94 -9.20 12.65 -24.64
CA ASP A 94 -10.39 12.89 -25.48
C ASP A 94 -11.30 13.99 -24.91
N ARG A 95 -11.40 14.07 -23.58
CA ARG A 95 -12.18 15.11 -22.89
C ARG A 95 -11.53 16.49 -22.94
N LEU A 96 -10.20 16.57 -22.96
CA LEU A 96 -9.44 17.82 -22.86
C LEU A 96 -9.07 18.43 -24.23
N GLY A 97 -8.98 17.61 -25.29
CA GLY A 97 -8.69 18.05 -26.66
C GLY A 97 -7.20 18.10 -26.99
#